data_AF-A0A968FVJ2-F1
#
_entry.id   AF-A0A968FVJ2-F1
#
_cell.length_a   1.000
_cell.length_b   1.000
_cell.length_c   1.000
_cell.angle_alpha   90.00
_cell.angle_beta   90.00
_cell.angle_gamma   90.00
#
_symmetry.space_group_name_H-M   'P 1'
#
loop_
_entity.id
_entity.type
_entity.pdbx_description
1 polymer ?
#
loop_
_entity_poly.entity_id
_entity_poly.type
_entity_poly.pdbx_seq_one_letter_code
_entity_poly.pdbx_strand_id
1 'polypeptide(L)'
;MLGADYTFRVGDGLHVLVEYFLSVRENKSTLLDPEGNRLFHQIGFLLDQPVGLDIRWQVFSLFDFRDGSFQVVPQVEYFLFRQTYLYLTGRWGGRVETGKKNGRLFRKTPVFNGTESNIGLTLVVYF
;
A
#
# COMPACT_ATOMS: atom_id res chain seq x y z
N MET A 1 7.54 -8.76 -14.16
CA MET A 1 7.47 -7.52 -13.37
C MET A 1 8.41 -6.52 -14.00
N LEU A 2 7.98 -5.28 -14.17
CA LEU A 2 8.80 -4.19 -14.70
C LEU A 2 8.68 -3.03 -13.72
N GLY A 3 9.77 -2.32 -13.44
CA GLY A 3 9.74 -1.22 -12.50
C GLY A 3 10.77 -0.14 -12.82
N ALA A 4 10.53 1.03 -12.26
CA ALA A 4 11.43 2.17 -12.28
C ALA A 4 11.62 2.67 -10.85
N ASP A 5 12.87 2.86 -10.46
CA ASP A 5 13.30 3.32 -9.15
C ASP A 5 14.20 4.55 -9.37
N TYR A 6 13.90 5.63 -8.67
CA TYR A 6 14.72 6.83 -8.72
C TYR A 6 14.64 7.65 -7.44
N THR A 7 15.80 8.09 -6.94
CA THR A 7 15.90 9.06 -5.84
C THR A 7 16.29 10.44 -6.37
N PHE A 8 15.37 11.40 -6.23
CA PHE A 8 15.60 12.80 -6.52
C PHE A 8 16.44 13.46 -5.43
N ARG A 9 17.35 14.35 -5.84
CA ARG A 9 18.14 15.21 -4.94
C ARG A 9 17.32 16.41 -4.45
N VAL A 10 16.13 16.16 -3.93
CA VAL A 10 15.21 17.15 -3.36
C VAL A 10 15.02 16.84 -1.87
N GLY A 11 15.15 17.87 -1.02
CA GLY A 11 15.19 17.71 0.44
C GLY A 11 16.25 16.68 0.85
N ASP A 12 15.88 15.76 1.75
CA ASP A 12 16.79 14.73 2.25
C ASP A 12 16.82 13.45 1.39
N GLY A 13 16.30 13.52 0.15
CA GLY A 13 16.29 12.41 -0.81
C GLY A 13 14.90 11.84 -1.04
N LEU A 14 14.11 12.49 -1.90
CA LEU A 14 12.79 12.00 -2.31
C LEU A 14 12.94 10.78 -3.22
N HIS A 15 12.48 9.63 -2.77
CA HIS A 15 12.50 8.38 -3.50
C HIS A 15 11.14 8.09 -4.15
N VAL A 16 11.19 7.64 -5.39
CA VAL A 16 10.03 7.22 -6.18
C VAL A 16 10.29 5.83 -6.74
N LEU A 17 9.36 4.92 -6.48
CA LEU A 17 9.34 3.59 -7.06
C LEU A 17 7.99 3.35 -7.73
N VAL A 18 8.03 2.88 -8.98
CA VAL A 18 6.84 2.48 -9.74
C VAL A 18 7.04 1.07 -10.24
N GLU A 19 6.09 0.20 -9.98
CA GLU A 19 6.19 -1.22 -10.34
C GLU A 19 4.92 -1.72 -11.00
N TYR A 20 5.08 -2.39 -12.14
CA TYR A 20 4.01 -3.04 -12.87
C TYR A 20 4.05 -4.56 -12.65
N PHE A 21 2.91 -5.09 -12.20
CA PHE A 21 2.71 -6.49 -11.86
C PHE A 21 1.72 -7.12 -12.82
N LEU A 22 2.21 -8.12 -13.55
CA LEU A 22 1.40 -9.02 -14.35
C LEU A 22 1.75 -10.45 -13.98
N SER A 23 0.81 -11.18 -13.40
CA SER A 23 1.02 -12.58 -13.02
C SER A 23 -0.28 -13.38 -13.10
N VAL A 24 -0.19 -14.69 -13.36
CA VAL A 24 -1.33 -15.60 -13.32
C VAL A 24 -1.09 -16.60 -12.21
N ARG A 25 -2.04 -16.72 -11.28
CA ARG A 25 -1.99 -17.70 -10.20
C ARG A 25 -2.37 -19.09 -10.71
N GLU A 26 -1.60 -20.10 -10.31
CA GLU A 26 -1.82 -21.49 -10.72
C GLU A 26 -3.19 -22.03 -10.29
N ASN A 27 -3.76 -22.91 -11.12
CA ASN A 27 -5.10 -23.48 -10.94
C ASN A 27 -5.32 -24.23 -9.61
N LYS A 28 -4.25 -24.66 -8.93
CA LYS A 28 -4.31 -25.43 -7.67
C LYS A 28 -4.27 -24.56 -6.40
N SER A 29 -4.19 -23.24 -6.53
CA SER A 29 -4.17 -22.37 -5.35
C SER A 29 -5.54 -22.34 -4.67
N THR A 30 -5.58 -22.67 -3.37
CA THR A 30 -6.78 -22.60 -2.52
C THR A 30 -7.13 -21.17 -2.11
N LEU A 31 -6.23 -20.21 -2.34
CA LEU A 31 -6.46 -18.78 -2.16
C LEU A 31 -7.11 -18.21 -3.43
N LEU A 32 -8.43 -18.35 -3.52
CA LEU A 32 -9.23 -17.60 -4.48
C LEU A 32 -9.32 -16.14 -4.01
N ASP A 33 -9.06 -15.23 -4.94
CA ASP A 33 -9.49 -13.84 -4.84
C ASP A 33 -11.01 -13.79 -4.58
N PRO A 34 -11.57 -12.87 -3.77
CA PRO A 34 -13.01 -12.73 -3.57
C PRO A 34 -13.88 -12.71 -4.84
N GLU A 35 -13.30 -12.34 -5.98
CA GLU A 35 -13.95 -12.33 -7.30
C GLU A 35 -13.66 -13.57 -8.17
N GLY A 36 -12.94 -14.56 -7.64
CA GLY A 36 -12.55 -15.77 -8.38
C GLY A 36 -11.47 -15.57 -9.44
N ASN A 37 -10.89 -14.37 -9.52
CA ASN A 37 -9.92 -13.99 -10.54
C ASN A 37 -8.51 -14.52 -10.24
N ARG A 38 -7.87 -15.12 -11.25
CA ARG A 38 -6.52 -15.72 -11.12
C ARG A 38 -5.40 -14.85 -11.66
N LEU A 39 -5.69 -13.99 -12.62
CA LEU A 39 -4.72 -13.02 -13.13
C LEU A 39 -4.55 -11.91 -12.07
N PHE A 40 -3.36 -11.31 -11.98
CA PHE A 40 -3.06 -10.06 -11.29
C PHE A 40 -2.51 -9.10 -12.33
N HIS A 41 -3.09 -7.90 -12.40
CA HIS A 41 -2.74 -6.87 -13.36
C HIS A 41 -2.82 -5.53 -12.64
N GLN A 42 -1.70 -5.12 -12.05
CA GLN A 42 -1.65 -4.03 -11.09
C GLN A 42 -0.46 -3.13 -11.35
N ILE A 43 -0.57 -1.87 -10.94
CA ILE A 43 0.57 -0.96 -10.81
C ILE A 43 0.67 -0.51 -9.35
N GLY A 44 1.89 -0.57 -8.81
CA GLY A 44 2.27 -0.05 -7.51
C GLY A 44 3.07 1.22 -7.65
N PHE A 45 2.86 2.13 -6.71
CA PHE A 45 3.59 3.38 -6.59
C PHE A 45 4.01 3.55 -5.13
N LEU A 46 5.27 3.90 -4.92
CA LEU A 46 5.82 4.30 -3.63
C LEU A 46 6.49 5.66 -3.82
N LEU A 47 6.17 6.58 -2.92
CA LEU A 47 6.85 7.85 -2.75
C LEU A 47 7.24 7.97 -1.30
N ASP A 48 8.53 8.10 -1.00
CA ASP A 48 9.00 8.27 0.36
C ASP A 48 10.14 9.26 0.46
N GLN A 49 10.25 9.89 1.62
CA GLN A 49 11.32 10.83 1.90
C GLN A 49 11.60 10.89 3.40
N PRO A 50 12.87 10.79 3.80
CA PRO A 50 13.26 11.19 5.15
C PRO A 50 13.08 12.70 5.34
N VAL A 51 12.83 13.13 6.57
CA VAL A 51 12.77 14.53 6.98
C VAL A 51 13.57 14.65 8.27
N GLY A 52 14.81 15.16 8.15
CA GLY A 52 15.78 15.11 9.23
C GLY A 52 16.25 13.68 9.54
N LEU A 53 16.61 13.44 10.80
CA LEU A 53 17.14 12.13 11.24
C LEU A 53 16.06 11.16 11.72
N ASP A 54 14.93 11.69 12.19
CA ASP A 54 13.99 10.91 12.99
C ASP A 54 12.67 10.63 12.28
N ILE A 55 12.40 11.28 11.14
CA ILE A 55 11.09 11.18 10.49
C ILE A 55 11.26 10.67 9.07
N ARG A 56 10.38 9.77 8.65
CA ARG A 56 10.19 9.42 7.25
C ARG A 56 8.70 9.40 6.95
N TRP A 57 8.29 10.13 5.92
CA TRP A 57 6.94 9.96 5.38
C TRP A 57 7.01 9.13 4.11
N GLN A 58 5.96 8.35 3.88
CA GLN A 58 5.83 7.53 2.68
C GLN A 58 4.37 7.39 2.29
N VAL A 59 4.13 7.25 0.99
CA VAL A 59 2.82 6.98 0.42
C VAL A 59 2.95 5.79 -0.50
N PHE A 60 2.34 4.67 -0.11
CA PHE A 60 2.15 3.53 -0.99
C PHE A 60 0.81 3.63 -1.69
N SER A 61 0.77 3.26 -2.95
CA SER A 61 -0.47 3.14 -3.71
C SER A 61 -0.44 1.91 -4.58
N LEU A 62 -1.60 1.29 -4.75
CA LEU A 62 -1.82 0.17 -5.66
C LEU A 62 -3.08 0.47 -6.48
N PHE A 63 -3.01 0.21 -7.77
CA PHE A 63 -4.15 0.27 -8.68
C PHE A 63 -4.28 -1.05 -9.44
N ASP A 64 -5.51 -1.52 -9.56
CA ASP A 64 -5.88 -2.73 -10.27
C ASP A 64 -6.63 -2.39 -11.55
N PHE A 65 -6.02 -2.74 -12.69
CA PHE A 65 -6.58 -2.39 -13.99
C PHE A 65 -7.84 -3.18 -14.34
N ARG A 66 -8.22 -4.21 -13.57
CA ARG A 66 -9.36 -5.07 -13.93
C ARG A 66 -10.67 -4.63 -13.34
N ASP A 67 -10.69 -4.42 -12.03
CA ASP A 67 -11.90 -3.99 -11.31
C ASP A 67 -11.87 -2.48 -11.02
N GLY A 68 -10.82 -1.79 -11.49
CA GLY A 68 -10.59 -0.37 -11.24
C GLY A 68 -10.40 -0.07 -9.77
N SER A 69 -10.05 -1.07 -8.94
CA SER A 69 -9.84 -0.86 -7.53
C SER A 69 -8.50 -0.20 -7.27
N PHE A 70 -8.46 0.64 -6.24
CA PHE A 70 -7.26 1.32 -5.81
C PHE A 70 -7.15 1.35 -4.30
N GLN A 71 -5.93 1.52 -3.83
CA GLN A 71 -5.58 1.68 -2.44
C GLN A 71 -4.45 2.68 -2.30
N VAL A 72 -4.58 3.60 -1.34
CA VAL A 72 -3.53 4.54 -0.96
C VAL A 72 -3.30 4.39 0.54
N VAL A 73 -2.03 4.30 0.92
CA VAL A 73 -1.55 4.10 2.28
C VAL A 73 -0.45 5.13 2.57
N PRO A 74 -0.80 6.36 2.97
CA PRO A 74 0.17 7.27 3.56
C PRO A 74 0.53 6.76 4.95
N GLN A 75 1.81 6.93 5.28
CA GLN A 75 2.38 6.54 6.54
C GLN A 75 3.48 7.54 6.93
N VAL A 76 3.54 7.84 8.22
CA VAL A 76 4.65 8.55 8.85
C VAL A 76 5.29 7.61 9.85
N GLU A 77 6.59 7.43 9.71
CA GLU A 77 7.47 6.74 10.64
C GLU A 77 8.23 7.79 11.45
N TYR A 78 8.21 7.64 12.77
CA TYR A 78 8.93 8.48 13.71
C TYR A 78 9.86 7.60 14.57
N PHE A 79 11.14 7.82 14.46
CA PHE A 79 12.16 7.22 15.32
C PHE A 79 12.07 7.82 16.73
N LEU A 80 11.90 6.95 17.73
CA LEU A 80 11.84 7.37 19.13
C LEU A 80 13.20 7.22 19.80
N PHE A 81 13.70 5.99 19.89
CA PHE A 81 15.02 5.70 20.43
C PHE A 81 15.45 4.28 20.04
N ARG A 82 16.77 4.08 19.87
CA ARG A 82 17.41 2.78 19.56
C ARG A 82 16.88 2.11 18.29
N GLN A 83 15.84 1.29 18.41
CA GLN A 83 15.17 0.56 17.34
C GLN A 83 13.63 0.60 17.54
N THR A 84 13.16 1.65 18.21
CA THR A 84 11.74 1.88 18.51
C THR A 84 11.21 2.94 17.55
N TYR A 85 10.13 2.60 16.86
CA TYR A 85 9.51 3.44 15.84
C TYR A 85 8.02 3.56 16.10
N LEU A 86 7.49 4.78 16.01
CA LEU A 86 6.08 5.08 16.02
C LEU A 86 5.60 5.28 14.59
N TYR A 87 4.56 4.55 14.20
CA TYR A 87 3.96 4.62 12.88
C TYR A 87 2.55 5.18 12.98
N LEU A 88 2.31 6.30 12.32
CA LEU A 88 0.96 6.74 11.98
C LEU A 88 0.69 6.29 10.55
N THR A 89 -0.27 5.40 10.36
CA THR A 89 -0.66 4.90 9.04
C THR A 89 -2.13 5.21 8.81
N GLY A 90 -2.51 5.41 7.57
CA GLY A 90 -3.90 5.31 7.20
C GLY A 90 -4.06 4.56 5.89
N ARG A 91 -5.25 4.04 5.66
CA ARG A 91 -5.58 3.25 4.49
C ARG A 91 -6.87 3.78 3.89
N TRP A 92 -6.81 4.18 2.63
CA TRP A 92 -7.95 4.61 1.84
C TRP A 92 -7.97 3.86 0.52
N GLY A 93 -9.13 3.78 -0.12
CA GLY A 93 -9.29 3.03 -1.35
C GLY A 93 -10.75 2.78 -1.70
N GLY A 94 -10.95 2.20 -2.88
CA GLY A 94 -12.26 1.91 -3.44
C GLY A 94 -12.16 1.53 -4.91
N ARG A 95 -13.26 1.60 -5.66
CA ARG A 95 -13.28 1.43 -7.13
C ARG A 95 -13.51 2.77 -7.81
N VAL A 96 -12.77 3.03 -8.90
CA VAL A 96 -12.89 4.28 -9.66
C VAL A 96 -14.28 4.44 -10.28
N GLU A 97 -14.85 3.39 -10.86
CA GLU A 97 -16.12 3.48 -11.61
C GLU A 97 -17.35 3.71 -10.72
N THR A 98 -17.37 3.15 -9.53
CA THR A 98 -18.57 3.15 -8.67
C THR A 98 -18.41 3.98 -7.40
N GLY A 99 -17.17 4.40 -7.08
CA GLY A 99 -16.82 5.01 -5.79
C GLY A 99 -17.02 4.07 -4.59
N LYS A 100 -17.48 2.83 -4.81
CA LYS A 100 -17.76 1.88 -3.75
C LYS A 100 -16.45 1.32 -3.20
N LYS A 101 -16.42 1.14 -1.88
CA LYS A 101 -15.26 0.60 -1.17
C LYS A 101 -15.15 -0.93 -1.27
N ASN A 102 -15.80 -1.57 -2.24
CA ASN A 102 -15.87 -3.03 -2.38
C ASN A 102 -14.87 -3.63 -3.40
N GLY A 103 -13.77 -2.93 -3.70
CA GLY A 103 -12.73 -3.40 -4.63
C GLY A 103 -11.82 -4.46 -4.03
N ARG A 104 -11.13 -5.23 -4.88
CA ARG A 104 -10.19 -6.27 -4.47
C ARG A 104 -9.11 -5.79 -3.50
N LEU A 105 -8.58 -4.59 -3.75
CA LEU A 105 -7.56 -3.97 -2.90
C LEU A 105 -8.12 -3.43 -1.57
N PHE A 106 -9.45 -3.34 -1.41
CA PHE A 106 -10.13 -2.84 -0.22
C PHE A 106 -10.93 -3.98 0.45
N ARG A 107 -10.19 -4.93 1.04
CA ARG A 107 -10.73 -6.21 1.50
C ARG A 107 -11.63 -6.05 2.74
N LYS A 108 -12.78 -6.74 2.74
CA LYS A 108 -13.59 -7.03 3.94
C LYS A 108 -12.78 -7.88 4.91
N THR A 109 -12.57 -7.42 6.15
CA THR A 109 -12.06 -8.27 7.23
C THR A 109 -13.25 -8.95 7.94
N PRO A 110 -13.10 -10.17 8.47
CA PRO A 110 -14.20 -10.90 9.10
C PRO A 110 -14.56 -10.40 10.51
N VAL A 111 -13.72 -9.55 11.13
CA VAL A 111 -13.88 -9.09 12.53
C VAL A 111 -14.36 -7.64 12.63
N PHE A 112 -14.25 -6.86 11.56
CA PHE A 112 -14.74 -5.49 11.44
C PHE A 112 -15.48 -5.38 10.13
N ASN A 113 -16.64 -4.73 10.10
CA ASN A 113 -17.64 -4.86 9.02
C ASN A 113 -17.22 -4.30 7.63
N GLY A 114 -15.92 -4.11 7.40
CA GLY A 114 -15.24 -4.45 6.16
C GLY A 114 -15.51 -3.49 5.01
N THR A 115 -14.45 -2.82 4.55
CA THR A 115 -14.44 -1.75 3.52
C THR A 115 -14.44 -0.32 4.06
N GLU A 116 -13.88 -0.05 5.23
CA GLU A 116 -13.74 1.32 5.74
C GLU A 116 -12.31 1.83 5.65
N SER A 117 -12.20 3.14 5.40
CA SER A 117 -10.92 3.83 5.53
C SER A 117 -10.52 3.77 6.99
N ASN A 118 -9.27 3.45 7.27
CA ASN A 118 -8.79 3.38 8.65
C ASN A 118 -7.59 4.30 8.85
N ILE A 119 -7.41 4.68 10.11
CA ILE A 119 -6.21 5.33 10.61
C ILE A 119 -5.74 4.46 11.77
N GLY A 120 -4.46 4.17 11.81
CA GLY A 120 -3.83 3.33 12.82
C GLY A 120 -2.60 4.01 13.39
N LEU A 121 -2.40 3.83 14.67
CA LEU A 121 -1.17 4.19 15.36
C LEU A 121 -0.53 2.90 15.86
N THR A 122 0.71 2.63 15.46
CA THR A 122 1.44 1.40 15.82
C THR A 122 2.80 1.76 16.38
N LEU A 123 3.13 1.21 17.54
CA LEU A 123 4.48 1.26 18.09
C LEU A 123 5.18 -0.06 17.78
N VAL A 124 6.34 -0.01 17.13
CA VAL A 124 7.16 -1.18 16.81
C VAL A 124 8.51 -1.05 17.49
N VAL A 125 8.92 -2.14 18.14
CA VAL A 125 10.25 -2.27 18.75
C VAL A 125 10.91 -3.48 18.09
N TYR A 126 12.01 -3.24 17.37
CA TYR A 126 12.84 -4.33 16.86
C TYR A 126 13.81 -4.80 17.96
N PHE A 127 14.06 -6.10 18.04
CA PHE A 127 14.91 -6.78 19.03
C PHE A 127 15.93 -7.69 18.35
#